data_AF-A0A934ZQY4-F1
#
_entry.id   AF-A0A934ZQY4-F1
#
_cell.length_a   1.000
_cell.length_b   1.000
_cell.length_c   1.000
_cell.angle_alpha   90.00
_cell.angle_beta   90.00
_cell.angle_gamma   90.00
#
_symmetry.space_group_name_H-M   'P 1'
#
loop_
_entity.id
_entity.type
_entity.pdbx_description
1 polymer ?
#
loop_
_entity_poly.entity_id
_entity_poly.type
_entity_poly.pdbx_seq_one_letter_code
_entity_poly.pdbx_strand_id
1 'polypeptide(L)'
;MRPWDGKASLALSELDPCFIEVCRRLRLVSRGGRIEGVGTGSEAARVAAKTLHGNTGDVWTPIRKGDEGEALTVSGSGFTYSLLQDLLFETTFAGAAAQALRPEDGDTAVIIARVLARGQGETNGLHERVLPLPPKARGWFAQPAARARLGVLAKRRVELAGALRLKVLRPALCALLQAGAEKLDFTDKRPDRWTAILDGRVDAIFFEHLWDAVDLDDNTADARWLDAVIKLARTVLTEALDAVPLPSMRRFRAVAAAQRLFEGAARKHFGIAFPTAPSTTPAPPATEGDDAR
;
A
#
# COMPACT_ATOMS: atom_id res chain seq x y z
N MET A 1 -17.87 36.20 -11.18
CA MET A 1 -16.65 36.06 -10.33
C MET A 1 -16.47 37.35 -9.53
N ARG A 2 -16.32 37.26 -8.20
CA ARG A 2 -15.93 38.44 -7.39
C ARG A 2 -14.48 38.85 -7.72
N PRO A 3 -14.15 40.15 -7.87
CA PRO A 3 -12.77 40.60 -8.01
C PRO A 3 -11.90 40.16 -6.82
N TRP A 4 -10.58 39.99 -7.04
CA TRP A 4 -9.64 39.66 -5.96
C TRP A 4 -8.41 40.58 -6.01
N ASP A 5 -8.28 41.41 -4.97
CA ASP A 5 -7.20 42.37 -4.77
C ASP A 5 -5.89 41.72 -4.28
N GLY A 6 -5.96 40.46 -3.85
CA GLY A 6 -4.84 39.72 -3.26
C GLY A 6 -4.66 39.96 -1.76
N LYS A 7 -5.57 40.67 -1.10
CA LYS A 7 -5.49 41.01 0.34
C LYS A 7 -6.66 40.45 1.13
N ALA A 8 -7.87 40.57 0.60
CA ALA A 8 -9.07 40.03 1.25
C ALA A 8 -9.22 38.53 0.99
N SER A 9 -9.79 37.84 1.98
CA SER A 9 -10.24 36.45 1.88
C SER A 9 -11.76 36.37 1.99
N LEU A 10 -12.35 35.39 1.29
CA LEU A 10 -13.76 35.04 1.39
C LEU A 10 -13.95 33.94 2.43
N ALA A 11 -15.01 34.02 3.22
CA ALA A 11 -15.40 32.91 4.10
C ALA A 11 -15.98 31.76 3.26
N LEU A 12 -15.77 30.51 3.70
CA LEU A 12 -16.27 29.33 2.97
C LEU A 12 -17.81 29.35 2.83
N SER A 13 -18.53 29.87 3.83
CA SER A 13 -20.00 30.00 3.81
C SER A 13 -20.54 30.99 2.78
N GLU A 14 -19.69 31.85 2.20
CA GLU A 14 -20.07 32.77 1.13
C GLU A 14 -19.92 32.16 -0.27
N LEU A 15 -19.36 30.95 -0.36
CA LEU A 15 -19.05 30.28 -1.61
C LEU A 15 -20.14 29.29 -1.97
N ASP A 16 -20.25 29.02 -3.27
CA ASP A 16 -21.01 27.88 -3.76
C ASP A 16 -20.40 26.57 -3.22
N PRO A 17 -21.20 25.55 -2.84
CA PRO A 17 -20.68 24.27 -2.36
C PRO A 17 -19.69 23.59 -3.31
N CYS A 18 -19.79 23.86 -4.62
CA CYS A 18 -18.93 23.32 -5.67
C CYS A 18 -17.95 24.37 -6.21
N PHE A 19 -17.55 25.35 -5.40
CA PHE A 19 -16.63 26.40 -5.84
C PHE A 19 -15.29 25.83 -6.33
N ILE A 20 -14.72 26.49 -7.34
CA ILE A 20 -13.34 26.25 -7.76
C ILE A 20 -12.50 27.42 -7.25
N GLU A 21 -11.55 27.14 -6.36
CA GLU A 21 -10.68 28.18 -5.84
C GLU A 21 -9.76 28.74 -6.93
N VAL A 22 -9.73 30.06 -7.04
CA VAL A 22 -8.71 30.77 -7.80
C VAL A 22 -7.53 31.06 -6.87
N CYS A 23 -6.60 30.10 -6.77
CA CYS A 23 -5.46 30.16 -5.84
C CYS A 23 -4.30 31.06 -6.33
N ARG A 24 -4.43 31.67 -7.51
CA ARG A 24 -3.39 32.48 -8.18
C ARG A 24 -4.01 33.68 -8.90
N ARG A 25 -3.31 34.81 -8.88
CA ARG A 25 -3.65 36.00 -9.65
C ARG A 25 -2.84 36.00 -10.94
N LEU A 26 -3.42 35.44 -11.99
CA LEU A 26 -2.80 35.29 -13.31
C LEU A 26 -3.74 35.85 -14.38
N ARG A 27 -3.19 36.58 -15.35
CA ARG A 27 -3.89 36.99 -16.57
C ARG A 27 -3.14 36.46 -17.79
N LEU A 28 -3.85 35.73 -18.64
CA LEU A 28 -3.32 35.33 -19.94
C LEU A 28 -3.52 36.46 -20.94
N VAL A 29 -2.51 36.73 -21.76
CA VAL A 29 -2.55 37.73 -22.84
C VAL A 29 -2.01 37.09 -24.12
N SER A 30 -2.60 37.43 -25.27
CA SER A 30 -2.08 37.03 -26.57
C SER A 30 -1.19 38.13 -27.12
N ARG A 31 0.08 37.82 -27.41
CA ARG A 31 1.05 38.76 -27.99
C ARG A 31 1.85 38.06 -29.07
N GLY A 32 1.87 38.62 -30.28
CA GLY A 32 2.63 38.06 -31.40
C GLY A 32 2.31 36.59 -31.69
N GLY A 33 1.06 36.16 -31.54
CA GLY A 33 0.64 34.78 -31.74
C GLY A 33 1.00 33.80 -30.61
N ARG A 34 1.51 34.29 -29.48
CA ARG A 34 1.84 33.48 -28.29
C ARG A 34 0.93 33.84 -27.12
N ILE A 35 0.70 32.86 -26.25
CA ILE A 35 0.02 33.08 -24.97
C ILE A 35 1.09 33.36 -23.92
N GLU A 36 1.03 34.54 -23.30
CA GLU A 36 1.87 34.95 -22.17
C GLU A 36 1.03 35.02 -20.89
N GLY A 37 1.61 34.64 -19.75
CA GLY A 37 0.98 34.74 -18.44
C GLY A 37 1.58 35.87 -17.61
N VAL A 38 0.76 36.86 -17.25
CA VAL A 38 1.15 37.95 -16.34
C VAL A 38 0.61 37.64 -14.95
N GLY A 39 1.49 37.35 -14.01
CA GLY A 39 1.15 36.98 -12.63
C GLY A 39 1.47 38.10 -11.62
N THR A 40 0.76 38.10 -10.50
CA THR A 40 1.09 38.91 -9.32
C THR A 40 0.86 38.10 -8.04
N GLY A 41 1.58 38.45 -6.96
CA GLY A 41 1.41 37.81 -5.65
C GLY A 41 0.11 38.17 -4.94
N SER A 42 -0.13 37.52 -3.81
CA SER A 42 -1.17 37.85 -2.83
C SER A 42 -0.59 37.84 -1.42
N GLU A 43 -1.12 38.70 -0.55
CA GLU A 43 -0.78 38.79 0.88
C GLU A 43 -1.59 37.76 1.70
N ALA A 44 -2.75 37.35 1.20
CA ALA A 44 -3.61 36.34 1.82
C ALA A 44 -4.02 35.26 0.82
N ALA A 45 -4.50 34.11 1.32
CA ALA A 45 -5.22 33.14 0.51
C ALA A 45 -6.58 33.73 0.08
N ARG A 46 -7.11 33.31 -1.07
CA ARG A 46 -8.41 33.81 -1.55
C ARG A 46 -9.56 33.33 -0.68
N VAL A 47 -9.47 32.10 -0.17
CA VAL A 47 -10.46 31.50 0.74
C VAL A 47 -9.85 31.35 2.12
N ALA A 48 -10.57 31.81 3.15
CA ALA A 48 -10.18 31.69 4.55
C ALA A 48 -10.42 30.26 5.09
N ALA A 49 -9.68 29.27 4.56
CA ALA A 49 -9.86 27.85 4.88
C ALA A 49 -8.70 27.23 5.68
N LYS A 50 -7.74 28.04 6.16
CA LYS A 50 -6.53 27.51 6.83
C LYS A 50 -6.86 26.64 8.05
N THR A 51 -7.84 27.05 8.85
CA THR A 51 -8.29 26.33 10.05
C THR A 51 -9.13 25.11 9.73
N LEU A 52 -9.44 24.85 8.46
CA LEU A 52 -10.21 23.68 8.02
C LEU A 52 -9.31 22.51 7.64
N HIS A 53 -7.98 22.67 7.64
CA HIS A 53 -7.04 21.58 7.32
C HIS A 53 -7.38 20.85 6.01
N GLY A 54 -7.85 21.59 5.01
CA GLY A 54 -8.27 21.09 3.70
C GLY A 54 -9.69 20.53 3.64
N ASN A 55 -10.38 20.35 4.77
CA ASN A 55 -11.77 19.90 4.83
C ASN A 55 -12.73 21.03 4.44
N THR A 56 -12.90 21.19 3.13
CA THR A 56 -13.70 22.27 2.52
C THR A 56 -15.10 21.82 2.11
N GLY A 57 -15.49 20.57 2.41
CA GLY A 57 -16.70 19.94 1.88
C GLY A 57 -16.52 19.34 0.48
N ASP A 58 -15.28 19.20 0.01
CA ASP A 58 -14.97 18.59 -1.27
C ASP A 58 -15.51 17.15 -1.39
N VAL A 59 -16.27 16.87 -2.43
CA VAL A 59 -16.96 15.58 -2.61
C VAL A 59 -16.01 14.45 -3.00
N TRP A 60 -14.78 14.77 -3.43
CA TRP A 60 -13.78 13.78 -3.87
C TRP A 60 -12.71 13.45 -2.83
N THR A 61 -12.53 14.27 -1.79
CA THR A 61 -11.43 14.13 -0.83
C THR A 61 -11.86 13.39 0.45
N PRO A 62 -11.28 12.21 0.75
CA PRO A 62 -11.51 11.53 2.02
C PRO A 62 -11.05 12.37 3.21
N ILE A 63 -11.75 12.24 4.34
CA ILE A 63 -11.48 12.99 5.56
C ILE A 63 -10.99 12.04 6.66
N ARG A 64 -9.92 12.38 7.36
CA ARG A 64 -9.42 11.61 8.50
C ARG A 64 -10.48 11.55 9.59
N LYS A 65 -10.76 10.35 10.08
CA LYS A 65 -11.65 10.14 11.24
C LYS A 65 -10.98 10.67 12.51
N GLY A 66 -11.77 11.24 13.41
CA GLY A 66 -11.31 11.85 14.65
C GLY A 66 -11.67 13.34 14.72
N ASP A 67 -11.28 13.98 15.82
CA ASP A 67 -11.77 15.31 16.19
C ASP A 67 -11.29 16.43 15.24
N GLU A 68 -10.11 16.28 14.64
CA GLU A 68 -9.52 17.30 13.76
C GLU A 68 -10.06 17.28 12.32
N GLY A 69 -10.60 16.14 11.86
CA GLY A 69 -11.29 16.04 10.57
C GLY A 69 -10.48 16.51 9.36
N GLU A 70 -9.18 16.24 9.32
CA GLU A 70 -8.28 16.73 8.27
C GLU A 70 -8.51 16.05 6.91
N ALA A 71 -8.35 16.80 5.82
CA ALA A 71 -8.38 16.21 4.48
C ALA A 71 -7.18 15.28 4.24
N LEU A 72 -7.39 14.22 3.46
CA LEU A 72 -6.33 13.29 3.07
C LEU A 72 -5.16 14.04 2.41
N THR A 73 -3.98 13.91 3.02
CA THR A 73 -2.71 14.30 2.41
C THR A 73 -1.94 13.06 2.00
N VAL A 74 -1.65 12.94 0.70
CA VAL A 74 -0.88 11.82 0.16
C VAL A 74 0.59 12.20 0.10
N SER A 75 1.46 11.33 0.63
CA SER A 75 2.91 11.55 0.63
C SER A 75 3.53 11.31 -0.75
N GLY A 76 4.84 11.54 -0.88
CA GLY A 76 5.58 11.26 -2.12
C GLY A 76 5.60 9.79 -2.54
N SER A 77 5.17 8.86 -1.68
CA SER A 77 4.98 7.44 -2.05
C SER A 77 3.69 7.16 -2.82
N GLY A 78 2.81 8.15 -2.98
CA GLY A 78 1.56 8.00 -3.72
C GLY A 78 0.56 7.05 -3.07
N PHE A 79 -0.25 6.39 -3.91
CA PHE A 79 -1.33 5.50 -3.50
C PHE A 79 -0.85 4.04 -3.36
N THR A 80 -0.15 3.76 -2.27
CA THR A 80 0.23 2.38 -1.92
C THR A 80 -0.99 1.51 -1.64
N TYR A 81 -0.87 0.19 -1.78
CA TYR A 81 -1.91 -0.78 -1.42
C TYR A 81 -2.40 -0.61 0.03
N SER A 82 -1.51 -0.24 0.95
CA SER A 82 -1.86 0.05 2.35
C SER A 82 -2.74 1.29 2.49
N LEU A 83 -2.45 2.36 1.74
CA LEU A 83 -3.27 3.56 1.75
C LEU A 83 -4.59 3.30 1.04
N LEU A 84 -4.57 2.66 -0.12
CA LEU A 84 -5.81 2.38 -0.86
C LEU A 84 -6.75 1.48 -0.08
N GLN A 85 -6.29 0.41 0.58
CA GLN A 85 -7.19 -0.41 1.38
C GLN A 85 -7.83 0.40 2.54
N ASP A 86 -7.07 1.33 3.12
CA ASP A 86 -7.57 2.21 4.18
C ASP A 86 -8.69 3.10 3.65
N LEU A 87 -8.49 3.71 2.48
CA LEU A 87 -9.51 4.52 1.81
C LEU A 87 -10.74 3.69 1.41
N LEU A 88 -10.55 2.49 0.86
CA LEU A 88 -11.62 1.62 0.38
C LEU A 88 -12.51 1.09 1.49
N PHE A 89 -11.91 0.73 2.62
CA PHE A 89 -12.62 0.13 3.76
C PHE A 89 -12.84 1.12 4.90
N GLU A 90 -12.54 2.39 4.65
CA GLU A 90 -12.78 3.53 5.52
C GLU A 90 -12.24 3.29 6.93
N THR A 91 -10.98 2.83 7.07
CA THR A 91 -10.47 2.45 8.40
C THR A 91 -10.04 3.67 9.21
N THR A 92 -9.17 4.50 8.66
CA THR A 92 -8.66 5.76 9.22
C THR A 92 -9.33 6.96 8.59
N PHE A 93 -9.79 6.84 7.35
CA PHE A 93 -10.46 7.90 6.61
C PHE A 93 -11.93 7.57 6.41
N ALA A 94 -12.81 8.55 6.56
CA ALA A 94 -14.16 8.47 6.04
C ALA A 94 -14.13 8.62 4.52
N GLY A 95 -14.91 7.82 3.82
CA GLY A 95 -15.00 7.87 2.37
C GLY A 95 -15.54 9.21 1.89
N ALA A 96 -15.04 9.66 0.73
CA ALA A 96 -15.57 10.87 0.11
C ALA A 96 -16.99 10.63 -0.44
N ALA A 97 -17.82 11.67 -0.57
CA ALA A 97 -19.19 11.52 -1.07
C ALA A 97 -19.25 10.89 -2.47
N ALA A 98 -18.28 11.20 -3.33
CA ALA A 98 -18.14 10.64 -4.67
C ALA A 98 -17.55 9.21 -4.69
N GLN A 99 -17.11 8.68 -3.55
CA GLN A 99 -16.60 7.31 -3.42
C GLN A 99 -17.73 6.29 -3.19
N ALA A 100 -18.90 6.75 -2.75
CA ALA A 100 -20.05 5.88 -2.49
C ALA A 100 -20.52 5.21 -3.79
N LEU A 101 -20.38 3.88 -3.85
CA LEU A 101 -20.88 3.08 -4.98
C LEU A 101 -22.39 3.14 -5.03
N ARG A 102 -22.92 3.39 -6.23
CA ARG A 102 -24.35 3.53 -6.50
C ARG A 102 -24.82 2.48 -7.51
N PRO A 103 -26.10 2.09 -7.49
CA PRO A 103 -26.65 1.16 -8.49
C PRO A 103 -26.38 1.59 -9.93
N GLU A 104 -26.45 2.89 -10.21
CA GLU A 104 -26.21 3.48 -11.54
C GLU A 104 -24.77 3.35 -12.07
N ASP A 105 -23.79 3.00 -11.22
CA ASP A 105 -22.39 2.85 -11.63
C ASP A 105 -22.13 1.58 -12.47
N GLY A 106 -23.12 0.67 -12.59
CA GLY A 106 -23.03 -0.56 -13.39
C GLY A 106 -22.04 -1.60 -12.84
N ASP A 107 -21.99 -2.80 -13.42
CA ASP A 107 -21.30 -3.93 -12.79
C ASP A 107 -19.76 -3.84 -12.74
N THR A 108 -19.18 -2.89 -13.47
CA THR A 108 -17.72 -2.71 -13.59
C THR A 108 -17.32 -1.30 -13.18
N ALA A 109 -17.33 -1.06 -11.86
CA ALA A 109 -16.86 0.21 -11.32
C ALA A 109 -15.33 0.29 -11.34
N VAL A 110 -14.82 1.51 -11.41
CA VAL A 110 -13.39 1.81 -11.32
C VAL A 110 -13.18 2.88 -10.27
N ILE A 111 -12.20 2.67 -9.40
CA ILE A 111 -11.78 3.66 -8.43
C ILE A 111 -10.53 4.34 -8.98
N ILE A 112 -10.61 5.66 -9.10
CA ILE A 112 -9.51 6.50 -9.59
C ILE A 112 -9.05 7.38 -8.44
N ALA A 113 -7.83 7.15 -7.98
CA ALA A 113 -7.17 7.98 -6.98
C ALA A 113 -6.07 8.78 -7.68
N ARG A 114 -6.16 10.10 -7.66
CA ARG A 114 -5.19 11.00 -8.31
C ARG A 114 -4.84 12.16 -7.39
N VAL A 115 -3.55 12.49 -7.30
CA VAL A 115 -3.06 13.56 -6.44
C VAL A 115 -1.77 14.17 -7.00
N LEU A 116 -1.63 15.49 -6.86
CA LEU A 116 -0.35 16.16 -6.98
C LEU A 116 0.28 16.25 -5.60
N ALA A 117 1.16 15.30 -5.26
CA ALA A 117 1.78 15.25 -3.94
C ALA A 117 2.70 16.45 -3.76
N ARG A 118 2.66 17.08 -2.59
CA ARG A 118 3.51 18.24 -2.24
C ARG A 118 4.53 17.87 -1.18
N GLY A 119 5.67 18.54 -1.22
CA GLY A 119 6.70 18.54 -0.19
C GLY A 119 6.90 19.94 0.37
N GLN A 120 7.91 20.12 1.22
CA GLN A 120 8.28 21.46 1.70
C GLN A 120 8.85 22.30 0.56
N GLY A 121 8.01 23.10 -0.09
CA GLY A 121 8.41 23.97 -1.20
C GLY A 121 8.53 23.27 -2.57
N GLU A 122 8.27 21.97 -2.64
CA GLU A 122 8.44 21.17 -3.85
C GLU A 122 7.18 20.37 -4.21
N THR A 123 7.15 19.84 -5.43
CA THR A 123 6.14 18.88 -5.87
C THR A 123 6.76 17.49 -5.86
N ASN A 124 6.21 16.58 -5.07
CA ASN A 124 6.68 15.21 -4.90
C ASN A 124 6.06 14.25 -5.94
N GLY A 125 5.70 14.77 -7.11
CA GLY A 125 5.15 14.01 -8.24
C GLY A 125 3.62 14.07 -8.37
N LEU A 126 3.17 13.76 -9.60
CA LEU A 126 1.78 13.44 -9.91
C LEU A 126 1.61 11.92 -9.74
N HIS A 127 0.73 11.52 -8.83
CA HIS A 127 0.45 10.11 -8.55
C HIS A 127 -0.96 9.78 -9.00
N GLU A 128 -1.09 8.64 -9.68
CA GLU A 128 -2.37 8.08 -10.08
C GLU A 128 -2.40 6.59 -9.78
N ARG A 129 -3.56 6.11 -9.32
CA ARG A 129 -3.87 4.70 -9.23
C ARG A 129 -5.29 4.47 -9.72
N VAL A 130 -5.40 3.57 -10.69
CA VAL A 130 -6.66 3.10 -11.25
C VAL A 130 -6.87 1.67 -10.74
N LEU A 131 -7.95 1.45 -10.01
CA LEU A 131 -8.28 0.16 -9.42
C LEU A 131 -9.64 -0.32 -9.97
N PRO A 132 -9.64 -1.29 -10.88
CA PRO A 132 -10.87 -1.95 -11.31
C PRO A 132 -11.52 -2.71 -10.16
N LEU A 133 -12.83 -2.55 -9.99
CA LEU A 133 -13.64 -3.36 -9.09
C LEU A 133 -14.36 -4.42 -9.95
N PRO A 134 -13.90 -5.67 -9.96
CA PRO A 134 -14.60 -6.73 -10.69
C PRO A 134 -16.02 -6.92 -10.13
N PRO A 135 -16.98 -7.44 -10.92
CA PRO A 135 -18.38 -7.59 -10.50
C PRO A 135 -18.54 -8.30 -9.16
N LYS A 136 -17.69 -9.32 -8.91
CA LYS A 136 -17.64 -10.07 -7.65
C LYS A 136 -17.29 -9.18 -6.45
N ALA A 137 -16.25 -8.36 -6.57
CA ALA A 137 -15.86 -7.42 -5.52
C ALA A 137 -16.93 -6.34 -5.34
N ARG A 138 -17.46 -5.78 -6.44
CA ARG A 138 -18.55 -4.78 -6.39
C ARG A 138 -19.76 -5.29 -5.57
N GLY A 139 -20.19 -6.54 -5.82
CA GLY A 139 -21.29 -7.15 -5.07
C GLY A 139 -21.04 -7.22 -3.56
N TRP A 140 -19.79 -7.42 -3.16
CA TRP A 140 -19.38 -7.38 -1.75
C TRP A 140 -19.35 -5.98 -1.17
N PHE A 141 -18.90 -4.98 -1.94
CA PHE A 141 -18.97 -3.58 -1.51
C PHE A 141 -20.41 -3.09 -1.30
N ALA A 142 -21.38 -3.63 -2.04
CA ALA A 142 -22.80 -3.33 -1.87
C ALA A 142 -23.41 -3.91 -0.58
N GLN A 143 -22.73 -4.86 0.07
CA GLN A 143 -23.22 -5.53 1.28
C GLN A 143 -22.37 -5.12 2.50
N PRO A 144 -22.92 -4.40 3.49
CA PRO A 144 -22.14 -3.85 4.61
C PRO A 144 -21.30 -4.89 5.37
N ALA A 145 -21.88 -6.06 5.68
CA ALA A 145 -21.17 -7.13 6.39
C ALA A 145 -20.03 -7.74 5.55
N ALA A 146 -20.26 -7.92 4.25
CA ALA A 146 -19.27 -8.47 3.34
C ALA A 146 -18.11 -7.48 3.12
N ARG A 147 -18.43 -6.18 2.92
CA ARG A 147 -17.44 -5.09 2.84
C ARG A 147 -16.59 -5.02 4.10
N ALA A 148 -17.21 -5.12 5.29
CA ALA A 148 -16.49 -5.12 6.56
C ALA A 148 -15.54 -6.33 6.69
N ARG A 149 -15.99 -7.55 6.35
CA ARG A 149 -15.14 -8.75 6.33
C ARG A 149 -13.95 -8.57 5.39
N LEU A 150 -14.19 -8.06 4.19
CA LEU A 150 -13.14 -7.82 3.20
C LEU A 150 -12.12 -6.78 3.67
N GLY A 151 -12.58 -5.75 4.39
CA GLY A 151 -11.69 -4.76 5.02
C GLY A 151 -10.81 -5.34 6.12
N VAL A 152 -11.36 -6.21 6.96
CA VAL A 152 -10.57 -6.94 7.97
C VAL A 152 -9.50 -7.81 7.30
N LEU A 153 -9.88 -8.55 6.25
CA LEU A 153 -8.95 -9.35 5.46
C LEU A 153 -7.86 -8.49 4.82
N ALA A 154 -8.21 -7.38 4.18
CA ALA A 154 -7.27 -6.46 3.54
C ALA A 154 -6.26 -5.90 4.55
N LYS A 155 -6.73 -5.40 5.70
CA LYS A 155 -5.88 -4.89 6.77
C LYS A 155 -4.91 -5.95 7.28
N ARG A 156 -5.42 -7.16 7.56
CA ARG A 156 -4.59 -8.31 7.98
C ARG A 156 -3.50 -8.62 6.96
N ARG A 157 -3.81 -8.58 5.67
CA ARG A 157 -2.82 -8.82 4.60
C ARG A 157 -1.72 -7.76 4.53
N VAL A 158 -2.05 -6.49 4.75
CA VAL A 158 -1.06 -5.41 4.88
C VAL A 158 -0.14 -5.68 6.07
N GLU A 159 -0.69 -6.05 7.22
CA GLU A 159 0.08 -6.36 8.42
C GLU A 159 1.01 -7.56 8.21
N LEU A 160 0.53 -8.62 7.57
CA LEU A 160 1.34 -9.80 7.22
C LEU A 160 2.48 -9.44 6.25
N ALA A 161 2.22 -8.65 5.21
CA ALA A 161 3.25 -8.18 4.27
C ALA A 161 4.30 -7.32 4.98
N GLY A 162 3.87 -6.38 5.83
CA GLY A 162 4.75 -5.55 6.65
C GLY A 162 5.59 -6.38 7.62
N ALA A 163 5.01 -7.39 8.25
CA ALA A 163 5.71 -8.32 9.13
C ALA A 163 6.73 -9.16 8.36
N LEU A 164 6.40 -9.65 7.17
CA LEU A 164 7.33 -10.41 6.32
C LEU A 164 8.53 -9.54 5.92
N ARG A 165 8.28 -8.31 5.49
CA ARG A 165 9.32 -7.32 5.16
C ARG A 165 10.25 -7.08 6.35
N LEU A 166 9.70 -6.80 7.53
CA LEU A 166 10.46 -6.38 8.72
C LEU A 166 11.13 -7.53 9.48
N LYS A 167 10.46 -8.68 9.61
CA LYS A 167 10.90 -9.79 10.47
C LYS A 167 11.64 -10.89 9.71
N VAL A 168 11.53 -10.94 8.37
CA VAL A 168 12.11 -12.00 7.55
C VAL A 168 13.07 -11.45 6.52
N LEU A 169 12.59 -10.65 5.56
CA LEU A 169 13.42 -10.20 4.46
C LEU A 169 14.51 -9.22 4.92
N ARG A 170 14.16 -8.18 5.71
CA ARG A 170 15.12 -7.18 6.16
C ARG A 170 16.29 -7.80 6.96
N PRO A 171 16.09 -8.66 7.97
CA PRO A 171 17.19 -9.31 8.67
C PRO A 171 18.08 -10.18 7.77
N ALA A 172 17.49 -10.91 6.82
CA ALA A 172 18.24 -11.71 5.85
C ALA A 172 19.13 -10.83 4.94
N LEU A 173 18.60 -9.70 4.47
CA LEU A 173 19.35 -8.73 3.68
C LEU A 173 20.46 -8.04 4.50
N CYS A 174 20.21 -7.70 5.77
CA CYS A 174 21.26 -7.19 6.66
C CYS A 174 22.39 -8.21 6.79
N ALA A 175 22.08 -9.48 7.03
CA ALA A 175 23.08 -10.53 7.15
C ALA A 175 23.89 -10.72 5.85
N LEU A 176 23.24 -10.57 4.70
CA LEU A 176 23.92 -10.59 3.40
C LEU A 176 24.87 -9.40 3.23
N LEU A 177 24.35 -8.18 3.38
CA LEU A 177 25.06 -6.92 3.10
C LEU A 177 26.14 -6.57 4.13
N GLN A 178 26.06 -7.17 5.32
CA GLN A 178 27.04 -7.05 6.40
C GLN A 178 27.98 -8.26 6.45
N ALA A 179 28.05 -9.04 5.36
CA ALA A 179 28.98 -10.14 5.18
C ALA A 179 28.92 -11.21 6.30
N GLY A 180 27.74 -11.48 6.85
CA GLY A 180 27.54 -12.47 7.91
C GLY A 180 28.17 -12.09 9.26
N ALA A 181 28.15 -10.80 9.61
CA ALA A 181 28.55 -10.29 10.91
C ALA A 181 27.81 -11.01 12.06
N GLU A 182 28.50 -11.18 13.20
CA GLU A 182 27.93 -11.86 14.38
C GLU A 182 26.76 -11.07 15.00
N LYS A 183 26.83 -9.74 14.92
CA LYS A 183 25.76 -8.83 15.33
C LYS A 183 25.33 -8.00 14.12
N LEU A 184 24.04 -8.02 13.83
CA LEU A 184 23.45 -7.25 12.73
C LEU A 184 23.17 -5.81 13.16
N ASP A 185 23.52 -4.87 12.29
CA ASP A 185 23.14 -3.47 12.40
C ASP A 185 21.85 -3.21 11.60
N PHE A 186 20.74 -2.96 12.30
CA PHE A 186 19.46 -2.67 11.67
C PHE A 186 19.28 -1.21 11.27
N THR A 187 20.24 -0.33 11.58
CA THR A 187 20.25 1.08 11.14
C THR A 187 20.79 1.25 9.72
N ASP A 188 21.43 0.20 9.19
CA ASP A 188 21.90 0.13 7.80
C ASP A 188 20.76 0.30 6.79
N LYS A 189 20.94 1.23 5.86
CA LYS A 189 19.95 1.58 4.82
C LYS A 189 20.15 0.82 3.51
N ARG A 190 21.26 0.10 3.33
CA ARG A 190 21.51 -0.69 2.11
C ARG A 190 20.41 -1.73 1.81
N PRO A 191 19.76 -2.37 2.81
CA PRO A 191 18.63 -3.26 2.55
C PRO A 191 17.37 -2.55 2.01
N ASP A 192 17.24 -1.24 2.19
CA ASP A 192 15.98 -0.51 1.97
C ASP A 192 15.50 -0.60 0.51
N ARG A 193 16.45 -0.56 -0.44
CA ARG A 193 16.15 -0.73 -1.87
C ARG A 193 15.45 -2.06 -2.17
N TRP A 194 15.86 -3.13 -1.51
CA TRP A 194 15.34 -4.47 -1.73
C TRP A 194 13.99 -4.66 -1.03
N THR A 195 13.82 -4.08 0.15
CA THR A 195 12.51 -4.05 0.80
C THR A 195 11.49 -3.22 0.01
N ALA A 196 11.92 -2.13 -0.65
CA ALA A 196 11.07 -1.37 -1.55
C ALA A 196 10.67 -2.16 -2.80
N ILE A 197 11.58 -2.98 -3.35
CA ILE A 197 11.25 -3.92 -4.44
C ILE A 197 10.19 -4.92 -3.99
N LEU A 198 10.32 -5.50 -2.78
CA LEU A 198 9.28 -6.38 -2.24
C LEU A 198 7.94 -5.65 -2.13
N ASP A 199 7.91 -4.44 -1.56
CA ASP A 199 6.67 -3.67 -1.41
C ASP A 199 6.01 -3.39 -2.76
N GLY A 200 6.79 -3.03 -3.78
CA GLY A 200 6.26 -2.82 -5.14
C GLY A 200 5.68 -4.10 -5.76
N ARG A 201 6.31 -5.26 -5.52
CA ARG A 201 5.78 -6.56 -5.99
C ARG A 201 4.52 -6.98 -5.24
N VAL A 202 4.46 -6.74 -3.94
CA VAL A 202 3.26 -6.96 -3.12
C VAL A 202 2.13 -6.06 -3.60
N ASP A 203 2.41 -4.77 -3.83
CA ASP A 203 1.43 -3.79 -4.32
C ASP A 203 0.79 -4.20 -5.65
N ALA A 204 1.60 -4.76 -6.57
CA ALA A 204 1.15 -5.20 -7.88
C ALA A 204 0.11 -6.34 -7.81
N ILE A 205 0.24 -7.25 -6.84
CA ILE A 205 -0.64 -8.42 -6.72
C ILE A 205 -1.74 -8.27 -5.67
N PHE A 206 -1.66 -7.23 -4.82
CA PHE A 206 -2.45 -7.14 -3.59
C PHE A 206 -3.96 -7.21 -3.84
N PHE A 207 -4.49 -6.36 -4.72
CA PHE A 207 -5.94 -6.26 -4.94
C PHE A 207 -6.50 -7.43 -5.73
N GLU A 208 -5.77 -7.94 -6.73
CA GLU A 208 -6.16 -9.16 -7.45
C GLU A 208 -6.34 -10.33 -6.47
N HIS A 209 -5.34 -10.59 -5.64
CA HIS A 209 -5.43 -11.62 -4.60
C HIS A 209 -6.55 -11.33 -3.58
N LEU A 210 -6.84 -10.06 -3.28
CA LEU A 210 -7.92 -9.67 -2.37
C LEU A 210 -9.29 -10.03 -2.94
N TRP A 211 -9.51 -9.77 -4.23
CA TRP A 211 -10.75 -10.10 -4.92
C TRP A 211 -10.93 -11.61 -5.09
N ASP A 212 -9.86 -12.36 -5.34
CA ASP A 212 -9.91 -13.81 -5.45
C ASP A 212 -10.27 -14.51 -4.13
N ALA A 213 -9.98 -13.86 -3.01
CA ALA A 213 -10.20 -14.40 -1.68
C ALA A 213 -11.65 -14.29 -1.18
N VAL A 214 -12.50 -13.60 -1.94
CA VAL A 214 -13.88 -13.30 -1.58
C VAL A 214 -14.71 -14.54 -1.22
N ASP A 215 -14.53 -15.67 -1.93
CA ASP A 215 -15.29 -16.92 -1.65
C ASP A 215 -14.53 -17.91 -0.77
N LEU A 216 -13.33 -17.55 -0.31
CA LEU A 216 -12.52 -18.44 0.50
C LEU A 216 -12.85 -18.26 1.98
N ASP A 217 -12.68 -19.33 2.74
CA ASP A 217 -12.56 -19.20 4.19
C ASP A 217 -11.26 -18.46 4.54
N ASP A 218 -11.23 -17.84 5.72
CA ASP A 218 -10.14 -16.97 6.16
C ASP A 218 -8.78 -17.69 6.22
N ASN A 219 -8.76 -18.97 6.61
CA ASN A 219 -7.52 -19.74 6.72
C ASN A 219 -6.94 -20.04 5.33
N THR A 220 -7.78 -20.48 4.40
CA THR A 220 -7.35 -20.71 3.01
C THR A 220 -6.92 -19.42 2.34
N ALA A 221 -7.65 -18.32 2.57
CA ALA A 221 -7.32 -16.99 2.04
C ALA A 221 -5.95 -16.49 2.55
N ASP A 222 -5.65 -16.71 3.83
CA ASP A 222 -4.37 -16.32 4.44
C ASP A 222 -3.22 -17.21 3.98
N ALA A 223 -3.43 -18.52 3.95
CA ALA A 223 -2.41 -19.47 3.49
C ALA A 223 -1.98 -19.18 2.05
N ARG A 224 -2.95 -18.94 1.15
CA ARG A 224 -2.67 -18.56 -0.25
C ARG A 224 -1.95 -17.22 -0.36
N TRP A 225 -2.36 -16.23 0.43
CA TRP A 225 -1.69 -14.92 0.44
C TRP A 225 -0.25 -15.04 0.92
N LEU A 226 -0.02 -15.72 2.06
CA LEU A 226 1.30 -15.90 2.64
C LEU A 226 2.24 -16.65 1.72
N ASP A 227 1.78 -17.73 1.08
CA ASP A 227 2.56 -18.45 0.07
C ASP A 227 3.02 -17.52 -1.06
N ALA A 228 2.12 -16.69 -1.61
CA ALA A 228 2.45 -15.74 -2.65
C ALA A 228 3.49 -14.70 -2.20
N VAL A 229 3.29 -14.05 -1.05
CA VAL A 229 4.22 -13.01 -0.59
C VAL A 229 5.57 -13.57 -0.12
N ILE A 230 5.59 -14.76 0.47
CA ILE A 230 6.84 -15.44 0.85
C ILE A 230 7.65 -15.82 -0.40
N LYS A 231 6.99 -16.30 -1.47
CA LYS A 231 7.63 -16.55 -2.76
C LYS A 231 8.25 -15.26 -3.31
N LEU A 232 7.52 -14.15 -3.32
CA LEU A 232 8.06 -12.85 -3.75
C LEU A 232 9.28 -12.43 -2.92
N ALA A 233 9.21 -12.54 -1.60
CA ALA A 233 10.31 -12.18 -0.70
C ALA A 233 11.54 -13.08 -0.93
N ARG A 234 11.34 -14.38 -1.18
CA ARG A 234 12.43 -15.32 -1.52
C ARG A 234 13.07 -14.96 -2.86
N THR A 235 12.28 -14.59 -3.87
CA THR A 235 12.80 -14.11 -5.16
C THR A 235 13.63 -12.85 -4.99
N VAL A 236 13.15 -11.87 -4.22
CA VAL A 236 13.90 -10.63 -3.93
C VAL A 236 15.21 -10.93 -3.21
N LEU A 237 15.21 -11.84 -2.22
CA LEU A 237 16.45 -12.26 -1.57
C LEU A 237 17.41 -12.91 -2.57
N THR A 238 16.92 -13.78 -3.45
CA THR A 238 17.73 -14.45 -4.47
C THR A 238 18.40 -13.44 -5.41
N GLU A 239 17.64 -12.48 -5.92
CA GLU A 239 18.17 -11.38 -6.73
C GLU A 239 19.24 -10.57 -5.98
N ALA A 240 19.07 -10.38 -4.67
CA ALA A 240 20.08 -9.73 -3.84
C ALA A 240 21.36 -10.57 -3.69
N LEU A 241 21.25 -11.89 -3.54
CA LEU A 241 22.40 -12.79 -3.49
C LEU A 241 23.22 -12.74 -4.78
N ASP A 242 22.55 -12.59 -5.92
CA ASP A 242 23.19 -12.52 -7.23
C ASP A 242 23.82 -11.15 -7.51
N ALA A 243 23.14 -10.07 -7.13
CA ALA A 243 23.57 -8.71 -7.46
C ALA A 243 24.56 -8.08 -6.47
N VAL A 244 24.62 -8.53 -5.21
CA VAL A 244 25.47 -7.88 -4.20
C VAL A 244 26.94 -8.29 -4.39
N PRO A 245 27.86 -7.32 -4.60
CA PRO A 245 29.28 -7.62 -4.64
C PRO A 245 29.76 -7.97 -3.22
N LEU A 246 30.29 -9.17 -3.04
CA LEU A 246 30.85 -9.66 -1.78
C LEU A 246 32.29 -10.14 -2.00
N PRO A 247 33.23 -9.85 -1.09
CA PRO A 247 34.55 -10.46 -1.14
C PRO A 247 34.44 -11.99 -1.16
N SER A 248 35.14 -12.67 -2.07
CA SER A 248 35.01 -14.11 -2.32
C SER A 248 35.11 -14.97 -1.05
N MET A 249 36.02 -14.60 -0.12
CA MET A 249 36.20 -15.29 1.16
C MET A 249 35.00 -15.21 2.11
N ARG A 250 34.16 -14.17 2.00
CA ARG A 250 32.99 -13.96 2.88
C ARG A 250 31.66 -14.30 2.21
N ARG A 251 31.67 -14.55 0.89
CA ARG A 251 30.46 -14.80 0.09
C ARG A 251 29.67 -15.99 0.65
N PHE A 252 30.29 -17.16 0.81
CA PHE A 252 29.61 -18.37 1.30
C PHE A 252 29.02 -18.18 2.70
N ARG A 253 29.76 -17.58 3.63
CA ARG A 253 29.27 -17.29 4.99
C ARG A 253 28.06 -16.34 4.97
N ALA A 254 28.13 -15.27 4.20
CA ALA A 254 27.05 -14.28 4.11
C ALA A 254 25.79 -14.87 3.47
N VAL A 255 25.93 -15.62 2.37
CA VAL A 255 24.84 -16.31 1.68
C VAL A 255 24.16 -17.32 2.61
N ALA A 256 24.93 -18.20 3.25
CA ALA A 256 24.39 -19.20 4.17
C ALA A 256 23.71 -18.56 5.38
N ALA A 257 24.26 -17.46 5.93
CA ALA A 257 23.64 -16.73 7.02
C ALA A 257 22.31 -16.08 6.62
N ALA A 258 22.27 -15.43 5.46
CA ALA A 258 21.05 -14.79 4.93
C ALA A 258 19.94 -15.81 4.67
N GLN A 259 20.26 -16.92 3.99
CA GLN A 259 19.30 -18.00 3.71
C GLN A 259 18.77 -18.63 5.01
N ARG A 260 19.67 -18.96 5.95
CA ARG A 260 19.26 -19.54 7.24
C ARG A 260 18.33 -18.59 8.01
N LEU A 261 18.65 -17.29 8.04
CA LEU A 261 17.80 -16.30 8.71
C LEU A 261 16.44 -16.16 8.03
N PHE A 262 16.40 -16.10 6.70
CA PHE A 262 15.16 -16.02 5.94
C PHE A 262 14.27 -17.23 6.23
N GLU A 263 14.81 -18.43 6.02
CA GLU A 263 14.07 -19.69 6.14
C GLU A 263 13.64 -19.99 7.58
N GLY A 264 14.50 -19.67 8.56
CA GLY A 264 14.19 -19.79 9.98
C GLY A 264 13.12 -18.79 10.42
N ALA A 265 13.25 -17.52 10.04
CA ALA A 265 12.29 -16.48 10.40
C ALA A 265 10.92 -16.69 9.71
N ALA A 266 10.92 -17.12 8.45
CA ALA A 266 9.68 -17.41 7.72
C ALA A 266 8.88 -18.53 8.41
N ARG A 267 9.50 -19.65 8.76
CA ARG A 267 8.84 -20.75 9.48
C ARG A 267 8.38 -20.34 10.88
N LYS A 268 9.21 -19.57 11.59
CA LYS A 268 8.90 -19.09 12.94
C LYS A 268 7.69 -18.16 12.97
N HIS A 269 7.59 -17.24 12.02
CA HIS A 269 6.57 -16.19 12.02
C HIS A 269 5.35 -16.51 11.17
N PHE A 270 5.46 -17.42 10.19
CA PHE A 270 4.41 -17.74 9.22
C PHE A 270 4.22 -19.24 9.06
N GLY A 271 4.21 -19.99 10.16
CA GLY A 271 4.11 -21.46 10.15
C GLY A 271 2.93 -22.02 9.33
N ILE A 272 1.81 -21.29 9.24
CA ILE A 272 0.64 -21.67 8.44
C ILE A 272 0.98 -21.83 6.94
N ALA A 273 1.97 -21.08 6.44
CA ALA A 273 2.44 -21.20 5.06
C ALA A 273 3.36 -22.42 4.82
N PHE A 274 3.74 -23.13 5.88
CA PHE A 274 4.63 -24.29 5.85
C PHE A 274 3.95 -25.48 6.54
N PRO A 275 2.98 -26.15 5.88
CA PRO A 275 2.38 -27.35 6.43
C PRO A 275 3.46 -28.40 6.70
N THR A 276 3.54 -28.89 7.92
CA THR A 276 4.37 -30.03 8.27
C THR A 276 3.89 -31.22 7.46
N ALA A 277 4.79 -31.93 6.78
CA ALA A 277 4.41 -33.17 6.10
C ALA A 277 3.74 -34.11 7.12
N PRO A 278 2.64 -34.82 6.77
CA PRO A 278 2.07 -35.81 7.67
C PRO A 278 3.17 -36.80 8.05
N SER A 279 3.38 -37.02 9.35
CA SER A 279 4.31 -38.03 9.84
C SER A 279 3.87 -39.37 9.27
N THR A 280 4.64 -39.91 8.33
CA THR A 280 4.46 -41.27 7.84
C THR A 280 4.71 -42.20 9.03
N THR A 281 3.64 -42.63 9.71
CA THR A 281 3.69 -43.73 10.66
C THR A 281 4.26 -44.93 9.90
N PRO A 282 5.38 -45.54 10.33
CA PRO A 282 5.89 -46.74 9.69
C PRO A 282 4.81 -47.82 9.78
N ALA A 283 4.52 -48.47 8.65
CA ALA A 283 3.66 -49.64 8.63
C ALA A 283 4.21 -50.68 9.63
N PRO A 284 3.34 -51.34 10.42
CA PRO A 284 3.81 -52.38 11.33
C PRO A 284 4.48 -53.50 10.52
N PRO A 285 5.54 -54.13 11.06
CA PRO A 285 6.23 -55.21 10.37
C PRO A 285 5.24 -56.35 10.09
N ALA A 286 5.30 -56.88 8.87
CA ALA A 286 4.55 -58.07 8.48
C ALA A 286 4.91 -59.21 9.44
N THR A 287 3.90 -59.77 10.10
CA THR A 287 4.01 -61.04 10.82
C THR A 287 4.39 -62.12 9.82
N GLU A 288 5.62 -62.63 9.92
CA GLU A 288 6.03 -63.89 9.30
C GLU A 288 5.09 -64.98 9.81
N GLY A 289 4.37 -65.60 8.87
CA GLY A 289 3.59 -66.79 9.13
C GLY A 289 4.54 -67.92 9.50
N ASP A 290 4.35 -68.45 10.70
CA ASP A 290 4.98 -69.66 11.21
C ASP A 290 4.50 -70.85 10.35
N ASP A 291 5.38 -71.32 9.49
CA ASP A 291 5.18 -72.50 8.65
C ASP A 291 5.70 -73.70 9.45
N ALA A 292 4.82 -74.33 10.24
CA ALA A 292 5.13 -75.54 10.99
C ALA A 292 3.96 -76.55 10.94
N ARG A 293 4.12 -77.48 9.97
CA ARG A 293 3.76 -78.91 9.96
C ARG A 293 2.45 -79.38 10.60
#